data_AF-A0A124FX15-F1
#
_entry.id   AF-A0A124FX15-F1
#
_cell.length_a   1.000
_cell.length_b   1.000
_cell.length_c   1.000
_cell.angle_alpha   90.00
_cell.angle_beta   90.00
_cell.angle_gamma   90.00
#
_symmetry.space_group_name_H-M   'P 1'
#
loop_
_entity.id
_entity.type
_entity.pdbx_description
1 polymer ?
#
loop_
_entity_poly.entity_id
_entity_poly.type
_entity_poly.pdbx_seq_one_letter_code
_entity_poly.pdbx_strand_id
1 'polypeptide(L)'
;MNIFIDIYKNWTLYEWIFLGSSVILVLLSINLATYYFTKKWKLNLTITLTYIAPALIYILSIFGLQFVPVTISHISLIPVLLIIVLISINWITLISYYFKHKDRKSFSLLELIKEHKRDSIRNIVFLTITILSVSIFLRGELLILFIITYLSSSISIYLSTFLLKKFIND
;
A
#
# COMPACT_ATOMS: atom_id res chain seq x y z
N MET A 1 29.00 11.02 -2.23
CA MET A 1 28.30 10.57 -1.00
C MET A 1 27.60 9.27 -1.36
N ASN A 2 27.93 8.16 -0.69
CA ASN A 2 27.43 6.85 -1.10
C ASN A 2 26.13 6.58 -0.34
N ILE A 3 25.00 6.90 -0.97
CA ILE A 3 23.66 6.98 -0.37
C ILE A 3 23.27 5.69 0.36
N PHE A 4 23.62 4.54 -0.23
CA PHE A 4 23.42 3.25 0.41
C PHE A 4 24.21 3.11 1.71
N ILE A 5 25.43 3.66 1.76
CA ILE A 5 26.27 3.61 2.95
C ILE A 5 25.72 4.52 4.06
N ASP A 6 25.16 5.68 3.75
CA ASP A 6 24.64 6.58 4.79
C ASP A 6 23.29 6.10 5.36
N ILE A 7 22.39 5.57 4.52
CA ILE A 7 21.15 4.92 4.99
C ILE A 7 21.49 3.62 5.76
N TYR A 8 22.45 2.82 5.25
CA TYR A 8 22.92 1.61 5.93
C TYR A 8 23.64 1.91 7.25
N LYS A 9 24.37 3.02 7.36
CA LYS A 9 25.09 3.40 8.59
C LYS A 9 24.17 3.97 9.66
N ASN A 10 23.06 4.60 9.28
CA ASN A 10 22.13 5.19 10.24
C ASN A 10 21.22 4.14 10.91
N TRP A 11 21.14 2.93 10.36
CA TRP A 11 20.26 1.87 10.85
C TRP A 11 21.08 0.65 11.23
N THR A 12 20.74 0.04 12.35
CA THR A 12 21.36 -1.20 12.79
C THR A 12 20.95 -2.35 11.86
N LEU A 13 21.80 -3.38 11.77
CA LEU A 13 21.49 -4.62 11.04
C LEU A 13 20.15 -5.23 11.53
N TYR A 14 19.90 -5.16 12.84
CA TYR A 14 18.67 -5.64 13.46
C TYR A 14 17.42 -4.93 12.90
N GLU A 15 17.46 -3.61 12.75
CA GLU A 15 16.33 -2.83 12.23
C GLU A 15 16.04 -3.14 10.77
N TRP A 16 17.08 -3.35 9.96
CA TRP A 16 16.94 -3.80 8.58
C TRP A 16 16.28 -5.17 8.49
N ILE A 17 16.74 -6.12 9.29
CA ILE A 17 16.17 -7.47 9.34
C ILE A 17 14.71 -7.40 9.80
N PHE A 18 14.40 -6.62 10.84
CA PHE A 18 13.04 -6.47 11.35
C PHE A 18 12.10 -5.83 10.33
N LEU A 19 12.52 -4.75 9.66
CA LEU A 19 11.75 -4.14 8.58
C LEU A 19 11.51 -5.14 7.44
N GLY A 20 12.59 -5.74 6.91
CA GLY A 20 12.47 -6.68 5.79
C GLY A 20 11.58 -7.87 6.12
N SER A 21 11.77 -8.46 7.31
CA SER A 21 10.97 -9.59 7.78
C SER A 21 9.50 -9.22 7.96
N SER A 22 9.19 -8.06 8.53
CA SER A 22 7.81 -7.62 8.73
C SER A 22 7.08 -7.35 7.41
N VAL A 23 7.74 -6.69 6.45
CA VAL A 23 7.18 -6.45 5.11
C VAL A 23 6.92 -7.78 4.39
N ILE A 24 7.88 -8.71 4.41
CA ILE A 24 7.73 -10.04 3.80
C ILE A 24 6.60 -10.82 4.46
N LEU A 25 6.55 -10.83 5.80
CA LEU A 25 5.54 -11.58 6.55
C LEU A 25 4.13 -11.05 6.26
N VAL A 26 3.95 -9.73 6.18
CA VAL A 26 2.67 -9.14 5.78
C VAL A 26 2.30 -9.53 4.35
N LEU A 27 3.24 -9.40 3.40
CA LEU A 27 2.99 -9.75 2.00
C LEU A 27 2.60 -11.23 1.85
N LEU A 28 3.29 -12.14 2.55
CA LEU A 28 2.95 -13.56 2.55
C LEU A 28 1.59 -13.82 3.19
N SER A 29 1.30 -13.19 4.34
CA SER A 29 0.03 -13.36 5.05
C SER A 29 -1.17 -12.92 4.19
N ILE A 30 -1.04 -11.80 3.49
CA ILE A 30 -2.10 -11.24 2.64
C ILE A 30 -2.32 -12.12 1.40
N ASN A 31 -1.25 -12.63 0.79
CA ASN A 31 -1.37 -13.56 -0.33
C ASN A 31 -2.00 -14.89 0.09
N LEU A 32 -1.57 -15.45 1.22
CA LEU A 32 -2.16 -16.66 1.79
C LEU A 32 -3.65 -16.46 2.08
N ALA A 33 -4.02 -15.37 2.74
CA ALA A 33 -5.41 -15.03 3.03
C ALA A 33 -6.23 -14.87 1.74
N THR A 34 -5.71 -14.11 0.77
CA THR A 34 -6.38 -13.89 -0.52
C THR A 34 -6.65 -15.19 -1.24
N TYR A 35 -5.62 -16.03 -1.38
CA TYR A 35 -5.76 -17.32 -2.06
C TYR A 35 -6.69 -18.26 -1.29
N TYR A 36 -6.62 -18.26 0.05
CA TYR A 36 -7.50 -19.04 0.90
C TYR A 36 -8.98 -18.67 0.70
N PHE A 37 -9.31 -17.37 0.70
CA PHE A 37 -10.70 -16.91 0.58
C PHE A 37 -11.25 -16.94 -0.85
N THR A 38 -10.42 -16.69 -1.86
CA THR A 38 -10.89 -16.53 -3.24
C THR A 38 -10.65 -17.75 -4.13
N LYS A 39 -9.63 -18.57 -3.81
CA LYS A 39 -9.12 -19.67 -4.66
C LYS A 39 -8.78 -19.24 -6.10
N LYS A 40 -8.59 -17.94 -6.36
CA LYS A 40 -8.33 -17.38 -7.69
C LYS A 40 -6.92 -16.80 -7.77
N TRP A 41 -6.05 -17.44 -8.56
CA TRP A 41 -4.66 -17.01 -8.73
C TRP A 41 -4.53 -15.59 -9.31
N LYS A 42 -5.41 -15.21 -10.26
CA LYS A 42 -5.43 -13.87 -10.86
C LYS A 42 -5.69 -12.76 -9.84
N LEU A 43 -6.57 -13.00 -8.86
CA LEU A 43 -6.82 -12.06 -7.75
C LEU A 43 -5.59 -11.96 -6.85
N ASN A 44 -4.98 -13.10 -6.54
CA ASN A 44 -3.76 -13.15 -5.73
C ASN A 44 -2.60 -12.37 -6.35
N LEU A 45 -2.37 -12.55 -7.65
CA LEU A 45 -1.35 -11.82 -8.41
C LEU A 45 -1.60 -10.31 -8.39
N THR A 46 -2.85 -9.88 -8.60
CA THR A 46 -3.20 -8.45 -8.52
C THR A 46 -2.89 -7.86 -7.16
N ILE A 47 -3.18 -8.61 -6.08
CA ILE A 47 -2.91 -8.17 -4.72
C ILE A 47 -1.40 -8.14 -4.45
N THR A 48 -0.65 -9.16 -4.86
CA THR A 48 0.82 -9.13 -4.79
C THR A 48 1.40 -7.86 -5.41
N LEU A 49 1.01 -7.55 -6.66
CA LEU A 49 1.50 -6.37 -7.36
C LEU A 49 1.08 -5.06 -6.68
N THR A 50 -0.12 -5.03 -6.09
CA THR A 50 -0.61 -3.88 -5.30
C THR A 50 0.23 -3.62 -4.06
N TYR A 51 0.80 -4.66 -3.42
CA TYR A 51 1.68 -4.50 -2.25
C TYR A 51 3.14 -4.24 -2.60
N ILE A 52 3.59 -4.62 -3.80
CA ILE A 52 4.95 -4.34 -4.26
C ILE A 52 5.09 -2.88 -4.75
N ALA A 53 4.10 -2.38 -5.48
CA ALA A 53 4.08 -1.00 -5.97
C ALA A 53 4.39 0.09 -4.92
N PRO A 54 3.73 0.12 -3.74
CA PRO A 54 4.00 1.13 -2.72
C PRO A 54 5.42 1.05 -2.19
N ALA A 55 5.99 -0.16 -2.05
CA ALA A 55 7.36 -0.32 -1.57
C ALA A 55 8.36 0.29 -2.58
N LEU A 56 8.15 0.07 -3.88
CA LEU A 56 8.95 0.70 -4.93
C LEU A 56 8.80 2.23 -4.93
N ILE A 57 7.56 2.74 -4.84
CA ILE A 57 7.30 4.19 -4.78
C ILE A 57 7.96 4.79 -3.55
N TYR A 58 7.90 4.11 -2.41
CA TYR A 58 8.48 4.57 -1.15
C TYR A 58 10.01 4.63 -1.23
N ILE A 59 10.65 3.58 -1.77
CA ILE A 59 12.09 3.55 -2.02
C ILE A 59 12.49 4.72 -2.92
N LEU A 60 11.79 4.93 -4.05
CA LEU A 60 12.04 6.05 -4.96
C LEU A 60 11.84 7.40 -4.28
N SER A 61 10.85 7.52 -3.40
CA SER A 61 10.58 8.75 -2.65
C SER A 61 11.69 9.05 -1.66
N ILE A 62 12.22 8.05 -0.94
CA ILE A 62 13.40 8.20 -0.08
C ILE A 62 14.61 8.68 -0.90
N PHE A 63 14.83 8.12 -2.10
CA PHE A 63 15.88 8.62 -2.98
C PHE A 63 15.66 10.08 -3.38
N GLY A 64 14.42 10.51 -3.63
CA GLY A 64 14.09 11.90 -3.92
C GLY A 64 14.35 12.86 -2.75
N LEU A 65 14.21 12.39 -1.51
CA LEU A 65 14.43 13.20 -0.31
C LEU A 65 15.87 13.67 -0.13
N GLN A 66 16.84 13.07 -0.82
CA GLN A 66 18.24 13.53 -0.79
C GLN A 66 18.43 14.98 -1.27
N PHE A 67 17.49 15.49 -2.08
CA PHE A 67 17.53 16.86 -2.59
C PHE A 67 16.89 17.88 -1.63
N VAL A 68 16.38 17.41 -0.48
CA VAL A 68 15.72 18.21 0.53
C VAL A 68 16.53 18.06 1.84
N PRO A 69 16.73 19.12 2.63
CA PRO A 69 17.44 19.02 3.92
C PRO A 69 16.59 18.33 4.99
N VAL A 70 16.33 17.03 4.81
CA VAL A 70 15.58 16.16 5.71
C VAL A 70 16.49 15.05 6.20
N THR A 71 16.55 14.84 7.51
CA THR A 71 17.33 13.76 8.12
C THR A 71 16.52 12.45 8.09
N ILE A 72 17.08 11.43 7.46
CA ILE A 72 16.47 10.09 7.44
C ILE A 72 16.81 9.42 8.78
N SER A 73 15.82 9.37 9.69
CA SER A 73 15.92 8.73 11.00
C SER A 73 14.98 7.51 11.10
N HIS A 74 14.91 6.89 12.29
CA HIS A 74 13.97 5.79 12.58
C HIS A 74 12.50 6.16 12.32
N ILE A 75 12.16 7.45 12.35
CA ILE A 75 10.80 7.95 12.06
C ILE A 75 10.37 7.60 10.62
N SER A 76 11.34 7.42 9.70
CA SER A 76 11.07 6.96 8.33
C SER A 76 10.52 5.53 8.26
N LEU A 77 10.55 4.74 9.34
CA LEU A 77 9.86 3.44 9.37
C LEU A 77 8.33 3.55 9.47
N ILE A 78 7.82 4.63 10.08
CA ILE A 78 6.39 4.84 10.33
C ILE A 78 5.58 4.83 9.02
N PRO A 79 5.99 5.54 7.94
CA PRO A 79 5.34 5.45 6.63
C PRO A 79 5.17 4.04 6.11
N VAL A 80 6.15 3.14 6.26
CA VAL A 80 6.08 1.78 5.73
C VAL A 80 4.91 1.01 6.36
N LEU A 81 4.78 1.10 7.68
CA LEU A 81 3.67 0.47 8.41
C LEU A 81 2.32 1.11 8.06
N LEU A 82 2.26 2.44 7.99
CA LEU A 82 1.04 3.16 7.63
C LEU A 82 0.56 2.81 6.22
N ILE A 83 1.47 2.79 5.24
CA ILE A 83 1.15 2.43 3.85
C ILE A 83 0.53 1.02 3.79
N ILE A 84 1.12 0.06 4.50
CA ILE A 84 0.61 -1.32 4.59
C ILE A 84 -0.83 -1.34 5.13
N VAL A 85 -1.08 -0.65 6.24
CA VAL A 85 -2.41 -0.60 6.87
C VAL A 85 -3.44 0.02 5.92
N LEU A 86 -3.09 1.14 5.27
CA LEU A 86 -4.00 1.85 4.37
C LEU A 86 -4.37 1.02 3.14
N ILE A 87 -3.40 0.31 2.56
CA ILE A 87 -3.65 -0.59 1.42
C ILE A 87 -4.45 -1.82 1.86
N SER A 88 -4.25 -2.28 3.10
CA SER A 88 -5.00 -3.39 3.68
C SER A 88 -6.49 -3.09 3.80
N ILE A 89 -6.88 -1.86 4.12
CA ILE A 89 -8.29 -1.45 4.13
C ILE A 89 -8.93 -1.69 2.76
N ASN A 90 -8.25 -1.30 1.68
CA ASN A 90 -8.76 -1.48 0.32
C ASN A 90 -8.80 -2.96 -0.12
N TRP A 91 -7.86 -3.76 0.38
CA TRP A 91 -7.88 -5.21 0.18
C TRP A 91 -9.05 -5.88 0.92
N ILE A 92 -9.30 -5.49 2.17
CA ILE A 92 -10.40 -6.03 2.99
C ILE A 92 -11.75 -5.75 2.31
N THR A 93 -11.98 -4.54 1.79
CA THR A 93 -13.24 -4.22 1.10
C THR A 93 -13.47 -5.10 -0.13
N LEU A 94 -12.42 -5.32 -0.95
CA LEU A 94 -12.47 -6.22 -2.11
C LEU A 94 -12.86 -7.65 -1.72
N ILE A 95 -12.14 -8.24 -0.76
CA ILE A 95 -12.36 -9.62 -0.33
C ILE A 95 -13.71 -9.78 0.35
N SER A 96 -14.10 -8.82 1.17
CA SER A 96 -15.41 -8.81 1.86
C SER A 96 -16.55 -8.77 0.86
N TYR A 97 -16.45 -7.91 -0.17
CA TYR A 97 -17.46 -7.84 -1.22
C TYR A 97 -17.54 -9.15 -2.01
N TYR A 98 -16.39 -9.69 -2.43
CA TYR A 98 -16.31 -10.98 -3.13
C TYR A 98 -16.97 -12.09 -2.31
N PHE A 99 -16.60 -12.24 -1.04
CA PHE A 99 -17.11 -13.31 -0.19
C PHE A 99 -18.63 -13.20 0.05
N LYS A 100 -19.16 -11.98 0.21
CA LYS A 100 -20.59 -11.74 0.43
C LYS A 100 -21.46 -12.01 -0.81
N HIS A 101 -20.88 -11.92 -2.01
CA HIS A 101 -21.66 -11.95 -3.26
C HIS A 101 -21.34 -13.13 -4.19
N LYS A 102 -20.24 -13.86 -3.97
CA LYS A 102 -19.80 -14.95 -4.86
C LYS A 102 -20.84 -16.05 -5.14
N ASP A 103 -21.74 -16.30 -4.19
CA ASP A 103 -22.76 -17.37 -4.28
C ASP A 103 -24.08 -16.89 -4.91
N ARG A 104 -24.17 -15.61 -5.29
CA ARG A 104 -25.35 -15.06 -5.97
C ARG A 104 -25.37 -15.50 -7.44
N LYS A 105 -26.53 -15.93 -7.93
CA LYS A 105 -26.73 -16.39 -9.32
C LYS A 105 -26.30 -15.37 -10.39
N SER A 106 -26.35 -14.07 -10.09
CA SER A 106 -26.01 -12.98 -11.02
C SER A 106 -24.63 -12.36 -10.77
N PHE A 107 -23.80 -12.95 -9.91
CA PHE A 107 -22.50 -12.39 -9.59
C PHE A 107 -21.57 -12.46 -10.81
N SER A 108 -20.97 -11.33 -11.17
CA SER A 108 -19.94 -11.24 -12.20
C SER A 108 -18.66 -10.63 -11.63
N LEU A 109 -17.50 -10.99 -12.19
CA LEU A 109 -16.25 -10.35 -11.78
C LEU A 109 -16.20 -8.89 -12.24
N LEU A 110 -16.92 -8.55 -13.31
CA LEU A 110 -17.12 -7.17 -13.73
C LEU A 110 -17.83 -6.32 -12.65
N GLU A 111 -18.83 -6.88 -11.96
CA GLU A 111 -19.49 -6.22 -10.83
C GLU A 111 -18.51 -5.97 -9.68
N LEU A 112 -17.71 -6.98 -9.32
CA LEU A 112 -16.64 -6.86 -8.31
C LEU A 112 -15.66 -5.72 -8.65
N ILE A 113 -15.22 -5.62 -9.91
CA ILE A 113 -14.28 -4.57 -10.36
C ILE A 113 -14.93 -3.19 -10.24
N LYS A 114 -16.21 -3.05 -10.59
CA LYS A 114 -16.94 -1.77 -10.50
C LYS A 114 -17.08 -1.32 -9.05
N GLU A 115 -17.45 -2.21 -8.14
CA GLU A 115 -17.56 -1.86 -6.72
C GLU A 115 -16.19 -1.56 -6.12
N HIS A 116 -15.17 -2.37 -6.43
CA HIS A 116 -13.80 -2.12 -5.96
C HIS A 116 -13.26 -0.76 -6.41
N LYS A 117 -13.56 -0.33 -7.64
CA LYS A 117 -13.21 1.01 -8.13
C LYS A 117 -13.89 2.09 -7.28
N ARG A 118 -15.18 1.93 -6.98
CA ARG A 118 -15.95 2.90 -6.19
C ARG A 118 -15.39 3.00 -4.77
N ASP A 119 -15.10 1.86 -4.14
CA ASP A 119 -14.52 1.80 -2.81
C ASP A 119 -13.08 2.32 -2.77
N SER A 120 -12.27 2.02 -3.79
CA SER A 120 -10.92 2.58 -3.92
C SER A 120 -10.95 4.12 -4.00
N ILE A 121 -11.88 4.70 -4.77
CA ILE A 121 -12.05 6.16 -4.84
C ILE A 121 -12.48 6.72 -3.49
N ARG A 122 -13.45 6.08 -2.81
CA ARG A 122 -13.89 6.50 -1.47
C ARG A 122 -12.74 6.45 -0.45
N ASN A 123 -11.93 5.39 -0.49
CA ASN A 123 -10.76 5.22 0.38
C ASN A 123 -9.71 6.30 0.11
N ILE A 124 -9.45 6.65 -1.15
CA ILE A 124 -8.55 7.75 -1.51
C ILE A 124 -9.12 9.08 -1.00
N VAL A 125 -10.40 9.37 -1.21
CA VAL A 125 -11.02 10.62 -0.72
C VAL A 125 -10.95 10.71 0.80
N PHE A 126 -11.24 9.63 1.51
CA PHE A 126 -11.12 9.57 2.97
C PHE A 126 -9.68 9.82 3.40
N LEU A 127 -8.71 9.15 2.77
CA LEU A 127 -7.29 9.34 3.01
C LEU A 127 -6.86 10.79 2.76
N THR A 128 -7.31 11.43 1.67
CA THR A 128 -7.03 12.83 1.37
C THR A 128 -7.52 13.73 2.50
N ILE A 129 -8.76 13.54 2.95
CA ILE A 129 -9.34 14.34 4.05
C ILE A 129 -8.55 14.13 5.35
N THR A 130 -8.24 12.88 5.69
CA THR A 130 -7.46 12.55 6.89
C THR A 130 -6.08 13.21 6.84
N ILE A 131 -5.36 13.07 5.73
CA ILE A 131 -4.02 13.65 5.58
C ILE A 131 -4.08 15.17 5.64
N LEU A 132 -5.04 15.82 4.96
CA LEU A 132 -5.20 17.27 5.03
C LEU A 132 -5.51 17.74 6.46
N SER A 133 -6.38 17.03 7.18
CA SER A 133 -6.74 17.37 8.56
C SER A 133 -5.55 17.27 9.52
N VAL A 134 -4.70 16.25 9.36
CA VAL A 134 -3.52 16.05 10.21
C VAL A 134 -2.37 16.96 9.79
N SER A 135 -2.24 17.28 8.50
CA SER A 135 -1.14 18.10 7.95
C SER A 135 -1.07 19.49 8.57
N ILE A 136 -2.19 20.04 9.05
CA ILE A 136 -2.22 21.34 9.75
C ILE A 136 -1.37 21.32 11.03
N PHE A 137 -1.23 20.15 11.67
CA PHE A 137 -0.46 19.98 12.89
C PHE A 137 0.97 19.50 12.66
N LEU A 138 1.31 19.09 11.43
CA LEU A 138 2.62 18.55 11.08
C LEU A 138 3.55 19.65 10.54
N ARG A 139 4.83 19.56 10.88
CA ARG A 139 5.87 20.48 10.39
C ARG A 139 7.13 19.72 10.00
N GLY A 140 7.90 20.32 9.09
CA GLY A 140 9.21 19.81 8.67
C GLY A 140 9.14 18.39 8.12
N GLU A 141 10.00 17.52 8.65
CA GLU A 141 10.20 16.15 8.17
C GLU A 141 8.92 15.30 8.28
N LEU A 142 8.15 15.46 9.36
CA LEU A 142 6.91 14.69 9.58
C LEU A 142 5.86 14.97 8.50
N LEU A 143 5.73 16.23 8.07
CA LEU A 143 4.81 16.61 7.00
C LEU A 143 5.19 15.91 5.69
N ILE A 144 6.49 15.91 5.36
CA ILE A 144 7.01 15.29 4.15
C ILE A 144 6.79 13.77 4.16
N LEU A 145 7.05 13.10 5.29
CA LEU A 145 6.80 11.68 5.45
C LEU A 145 5.31 11.33 5.29
N PHE A 146 4.41 12.18 5.81
CA PHE A 146 2.96 12.01 5.62
C PHE A 146 2.53 12.19 4.16
N ILE A 147 3.11 13.15 3.44
CA ILE A 147 2.86 13.34 2.01
C ILE A 147 3.30 12.11 1.21
N ILE A 148 4.49 11.56 1.51
CA ILE A 148 4.99 10.34 0.85
C ILE A 148 4.08 9.15 1.15
N THR A 149 3.63 9.01 2.39
CA THR A 149 2.68 7.98 2.83
C THR A 149 1.37 8.08 2.03
N TYR A 150 0.84 9.30 1.91
CA TYR A 150 -0.37 9.59 1.15
C TYR A 150 -0.24 9.22 -0.33
N LEU A 151 0.82 9.70 -0.99
CA LEU A 151 1.05 9.47 -2.42
C LEU A 151 1.25 7.98 -2.70
N SER A 152 2.12 7.32 -1.93
CA SER A 152 2.42 5.89 -2.09
C SER A 152 1.17 5.03 -1.92
N SER A 153 0.36 5.32 -0.90
CA SER A 153 -0.88 4.57 -0.63
C SER A 153 -1.93 4.84 -1.71
N SER A 154 -2.16 6.10 -2.07
CA SER A 154 -3.19 6.49 -3.07
C SER A 154 -2.90 5.92 -4.45
N ILE A 155 -1.65 6.02 -4.90
CA ILE A 155 -1.22 5.47 -6.19
C ILE A 155 -1.40 3.95 -6.20
N SER A 156 -1.06 3.27 -5.10
CA SER A 156 -1.18 1.81 -4.99
C SER A 156 -2.64 1.35 -4.95
N ILE A 157 -3.49 2.06 -4.20
CA ILE A 157 -4.94 1.83 -4.18
C ILE A 157 -5.54 1.99 -5.59
N TYR A 158 -5.18 3.06 -6.29
CA TYR A 158 -5.63 3.28 -7.66
C TYR A 158 -5.11 2.21 -8.63
N LEU A 159 -3.82 1.86 -8.53
CA LEU A 159 -3.20 0.81 -9.32
C LEU A 159 -3.91 -0.53 -9.14
N SER A 160 -4.34 -0.87 -7.92
CA SER A 160 -5.10 -2.12 -7.66
C SER A 160 -6.34 -2.23 -8.56
N THR A 161 -7.06 -1.13 -8.78
CA THR A 161 -8.24 -1.09 -9.65
C THR A 161 -7.85 -1.33 -11.12
N PHE A 162 -6.76 -0.71 -11.57
CA PHE A 162 -6.24 -0.89 -12.91
C PHE A 162 -5.78 -2.34 -13.15
N LEU A 163 -5.07 -2.93 -12.19
CA LEU A 163 -4.59 -4.31 -12.26
C LEU A 163 -5.75 -5.30 -12.29
N LEU A 164 -6.79 -5.10 -11.47
CA LEU A 164 -7.99 -5.95 -11.51
C LEU A 164 -8.64 -5.92 -12.90
N LYS A 165 -8.84 -4.73 -13.48
CA LYS A 165 -9.38 -4.58 -14.84
C LYS A 165 -8.52 -5.27 -15.90
N LYS A 166 -7.20 -5.29 -15.73
CA LYS A 166 -6.27 -5.88 -16.71
C LYS A 166 -6.20 -7.40 -16.62
N PHE A 167 -6.17 -7.95 -15.41
CA PHE A 167 -5.94 -9.38 -15.19
C PHE A 167 -7.23 -10.19 -15.07
N ILE A 168 -8.34 -9.57 -14.70
CA ILE A 168 -9.62 -10.23 -14.51
C ILE A 168 -10.55 -9.80 -15.64
N ASN A 169 -10.66 -10.68 -16.63
CA ASN A 169 -11.70 -10.66 -17.64
C ASN A 169 -12.56 -11.90 -17.42
N ASP A 170 -13.88 -11.75 -17.51
CA ASP A 170 -14.82 -12.87 -17.61
C ASP A 170 -14.65 -13.57 -18.97
#